data_AF-A0A930NQD3-F1
#
_entry.id   AF-A0A930NQD3-F1
#
_cell.length_a   1.000
_cell.length_b   1.000
_cell.length_c   1.000
_cell.angle_alpha   90.00
_cell.angle_beta   90.00
_cell.angle_gamma   90.00
#
_symmetry.space_group_name_H-M   'P 1'
#
loop_
_entity.id
_entity.type
_entity.pdbx_description
1 polymer ?
#
loop_
_entity_poly.entity_id
_entity_poly.type
_entity_poly.pdbx_seq_one_letter_code
_entity_poly.pdbx_strand_id
1 'polypeptide(L)'
;MSIKSYLQKLSFRTGVIVLLMCIPFYLLSFVQVFFPVSTATKGILFTVFFGLAKSFQYGGIAILGKEGYKRVKGYFKRKKQLKDETMKSDSNRTPRYCPDLFSNPEILSGIRLVIFDFDGTLGDSQKLITDTMLATIERLNLPMRSREECARTIGLPLKECFSSIIPMSDEQAEECAEVYSEIFNVKNVPGAVTVFPGVIETLERLSAQGILMSIASSRSHRTLAKLKDELDLSKYITYLIAADDVVEKKPAAESVLKTLSHFNIEAHETLVVGDTEFDILMGRNAGTHTCGVTYGNG
;
A
#
# COMPACT_ATOMS: atom_id res chain seq x y z
N MET A 1 28.39 -27.16 37.62
CA MET A 1 28.27 -26.71 36.20
C MET A 1 27.68 -25.30 36.22
N SER A 2 28.32 -24.31 35.60
CA SER A 2 27.83 -22.91 35.66
C SER A 2 26.57 -22.74 34.81
N ILE A 3 25.57 -21.99 35.28
CA ILE A 3 24.32 -21.69 34.55
C ILE A 3 24.62 -21.17 33.14
N LYS A 4 25.69 -20.37 33.00
CA LYS A 4 26.14 -19.83 31.73
C LYS A 4 26.57 -20.92 30.74
N SER A 5 27.25 -21.97 31.19
CA SER A 5 27.72 -23.05 30.31
C SER A 5 26.60 -24.02 29.91
N TYR A 6 25.51 -24.08 30.68
CA TYR A 6 24.30 -24.79 30.29
C TYR A 6 23.52 -24.02 29.21
N LEU A 7 23.30 -22.71 29.41
CA LEU A 7 22.55 -21.86 28.47
C LEU A 7 23.20 -21.77 27.08
N GLN A 8 24.53 -21.78 27.00
CA GLN A 8 25.26 -21.74 25.73
C GLN A 8 25.15 -23.02 24.89
N LYS A 9 24.59 -24.11 25.44
CA LYS A 9 24.29 -25.34 24.69
C LYS A 9 22.96 -25.28 23.93
N LEU A 10 22.12 -24.28 24.21
CA LEU A 10 20.82 -24.11 23.56
C LEU A 10 20.97 -23.52 22.15
N SER A 11 19.99 -23.81 21.28
CA SER A 11 20.06 -23.43 19.87
C SER A 11 19.97 -21.92 19.66
N PHE A 12 20.53 -21.43 18.53
CA PHE A 12 20.41 -20.02 18.13
C PHE A 12 18.94 -19.56 18.02
N ARG A 13 18.05 -20.41 17.49
CA ARG A 13 16.61 -20.14 17.39
C ARG A 13 15.99 -19.93 18.78
N THR A 14 16.36 -20.78 19.74
CA THR A 14 15.95 -20.65 21.14
C THR A 14 16.42 -19.32 21.73
N GLY A 15 17.67 -18.93 21.48
CA GLY A 15 18.22 -17.65 21.94
C GLY A 15 17.47 -16.43 21.40
N VAL A 16 17.09 -16.44 20.11
CA VAL A 16 16.29 -15.36 19.50
C VAL A 16 14.88 -15.32 20.10
N ILE A 17 14.21 -16.46 20.24
CA ILE A 17 12.86 -16.54 20.81
C ILE A 17 12.85 -16.01 22.24
N VAL A 18 13.76 -16.51 23.09
CA VAL A 18 13.90 -16.07 24.49
C VAL A 18 14.21 -14.58 24.57
N LEU A 19 15.04 -14.04 23.67
CA LEU A 19 15.32 -12.61 23.63
C LEU A 19 14.08 -11.78 23.24
N LEU A 20 13.29 -12.23 22.25
CA LEU A 20 12.07 -11.53 21.82
C LEU A 20 10.98 -11.53 22.89
N MET A 21 10.93 -12.55 23.75
CA MET A 21 9.97 -12.61 24.85
C MET A 21 10.11 -11.45 25.84
N CYS A 22 11.24 -10.73 25.90
CA CYS A 22 11.35 -9.56 26.79
C CYS A 22 10.46 -8.38 26.37
N ILE A 23 10.11 -8.27 25.07
CA ILE A 23 9.35 -7.16 24.50
C ILE A 23 7.95 -7.02 25.14
N PRO A 24 7.09 -8.05 25.17
CA PRO A 24 5.78 -7.95 25.81
C PRO A 24 5.88 -7.62 27.30
N PHE A 25 6.89 -8.13 28.02
CA PHE A 25 7.08 -7.82 29.45
C PHE A 25 7.54 -6.38 29.69
N TYR A 26 8.38 -5.82 28.81
CA TYR A 26 8.68 -4.39 28.84
C TYR A 26 7.42 -3.57 28.63
N LEU A 27 6.60 -3.91 27.64
CA LEU A 27 5.32 -3.21 27.39
C LEU A 27 4.41 -3.29 28.62
N LEU A 28 4.19 -4.47 29.18
CA LEU A 28 3.37 -4.68 30.38
C LEU A 28 3.89 -3.90 31.60
N SER A 29 5.22 -3.74 31.75
CA SER A 29 5.81 -2.96 32.84
C SER A 29 5.42 -1.48 32.80
N PHE A 30 5.11 -0.93 31.61
CA PHE A 30 4.67 0.46 31.44
C PHE A 30 3.15 0.59 31.30
N VAL A 31 2.48 -0.35 30.64
CA VAL A 31 1.02 -0.34 30.44
C VAL A 31 0.27 -0.38 31.79
N GLN A 32 0.83 -1.05 32.80
CA GLN A 32 0.22 -1.13 34.13
C GLN A 32 -0.03 0.22 34.82
N VAL A 33 0.66 1.29 34.39
CA VAL A 33 0.45 2.66 34.90
C VAL A 33 -0.98 3.14 34.66
N PHE A 34 -1.62 2.67 33.57
CA PHE A 34 -2.97 3.05 33.17
C PHE A 34 -4.08 2.27 33.89
N PHE A 35 -3.76 1.23 34.67
CA PHE A 35 -4.78 0.48 35.40
C PHE A 35 -5.24 1.22 36.67
N PRO A 36 -6.54 1.13 37.02
CA PRO A 36 -7.11 1.77 38.21
C PRO A 36 -6.83 0.94 39.47
N VAL A 37 -5.55 0.72 39.78
CA VAL A 37 -5.08 -0.04 40.95
C VAL A 37 -4.24 0.85 41.87
N SER A 38 -4.05 0.41 43.13
CA SER A 38 -3.28 1.17 44.11
C SER A 38 -1.83 1.39 43.68
N THR A 39 -1.20 2.49 44.14
CA THR A 39 0.21 2.79 43.87
C THR A 39 1.15 1.66 44.33
N ALA A 40 0.83 1.00 45.44
CA ALA A 40 1.59 -0.16 45.93
C ALA A 40 1.52 -1.33 44.94
N THR A 41 0.32 -1.62 44.40
CA THR A 41 0.12 -2.65 43.37
C THR A 41 0.88 -2.33 42.09
N LYS A 42 0.89 -1.05 41.66
CA LYS A 42 1.67 -0.61 40.48
C LYS A 42 3.17 -0.85 40.66
N GLY A 43 3.71 -0.55 41.84
CA GLY A 43 5.11 -0.81 42.18
C GLY A 43 5.47 -2.30 42.11
N ILE A 44 4.59 -3.17 42.61
CA ILE A 44 4.76 -4.63 42.55
C ILE A 44 4.74 -5.11 41.09
N LEU A 45 3.73 -4.71 40.31
CA LEU A 45 3.60 -5.10 38.90
C LEU A 45 4.79 -4.63 38.05
N PHE A 46 5.25 -3.38 38.27
CA PHE A 46 6.45 -2.88 37.61
C PHE A 46 7.66 -3.76 37.92
N THR A 47 7.90 -4.04 39.21
CA THR A 47 9.07 -4.84 39.63
C THR A 47 9.05 -6.25 39.04
N VAL A 48 7.87 -6.90 39.03
CA VAL A 48 7.70 -8.24 38.48
C VAL A 48 7.91 -8.25 36.96
N PHE A 49 7.20 -7.41 36.21
CA PHE A 49 7.28 -7.42 34.75
C PHE A 49 8.62 -6.91 34.24
N PHE A 50 9.19 -5.88 34.86
CA PHE A 50 10.53 -5.38 34.51
C PHE A 50 11.61 -6.42 34.85
N GLY A 51 11.49 -7.10 35.99
CA GLY A 51 12.37 -8.20 36.38
C GLY A 51 12.33 -9.39 35.41
N LEU A 52 11.12 -9.79 34.97
CA LEU A 52 10.94 -10.80 33.93
C LEU A 52 11.53 -10.36 32.60
N ALA A 53 11.27 -9.11 32.16
CA ALA A 53 11.82 -8.56 30.94
C ALA A 53 13.36 -8.62 30.93
N LYS A 54 14.00 -8.21 32.04
CA LYS A 54 15.45 -8.31 32.21
C LYS A 54 15.95 -9.75 32.21
N SER A 55 15.22 -10.67 32.84
CA SER A 55 15.58 -12.10 32.87
C SER A 55 15.59 -12.71 31.46
N PHE A 56 14.55 -12.45 30.66
CA PHE A 56 14.49 -12.88 29.26
C PHE A 56 15.55 -12.20 28.40
N GLN A 57 15.79 -10.89 28.60
CA GLN A 57 16.81 -10.15 27.88
C GLN A 57 18.21 -10.73 28.11
N TYR A 58 18.63 -10.88 29.37
CA TYR A 58 19.95 -11.40 29.69
C TYR A 58 20.07 -12.89 29.40
N GLY A 59 19.02 -13.68 29.60
CA GLY A 59 18.97 -15.10 29.23
C GLY A 59 19.14 -15.29 27.72
N GLY A 60 18.40 -14.56 26.90
CA GLY A 60 18.51 -14.59 25.44
C GLY A 60 19.90 -14.17 24.96
N ILE A 61 20.46 -13.10 25.52
CA ILE A 61 21.84 -12.66 25.20
C ILE A 61 22.86 -13.73 25.60
N ALA A 62 22.71 -14.35 26.76
CA ALA A 62 23.62 -15.40 27.23
C ALA A 62 23.60 -16.65 26.34
N ILE A 63 22.41 -17.04 25.86
CA ILE A 63 22.23 -18.15 24.91
C ILE A 63 22.84 -17.81 23.55
N LEU A 64 22.59 -16.60 23.03
CA LEU A 64 23.11 -16.17 21.72
C LEU A 64 24.64 -16.02 21.72
N GLY A 65 25.21 -15.57 22.84
CA GLY A 65 26.63 -15.29 22.95
C GLY A 65 27.13 -14.24 21.94
N LYS A 66 28.45 -14.07 21.88
CA LYS A 66 29.10 -13.05 21.03
C LYS A 66 28.87 -13.30 19.54
N GLU A 67 28.88 -14.55 19.11
CA GLU A 67 28.72 -14.93 17.70
C GLU A 67 27.26 -14.88 17.24
N GLY A 68 26.30 -15.30 18.07
CA GLY A 68 24.88 -15.15 17.77
C GLY A 68 24.47 -13.68 17.67
N TYR A 69 24.94 -12.84 18.59
CA TYR A 69 24.69 -11.39 18.53
C TYR A 69 25.26 -10.75 17.26
N LYS A 70 26.49 -11.09 16.85
CA LYS A 70 27.08 -10.64 15.57
C LYS A 70 26.22 -11.07 14.38
N ARG A 71 25.69 -12.29 14.37
CA ARG A 71 24.83 -12.80 13.29
C ARG A 71 23.53 -12.02 13.18
N VAL A 72 22.86 -11.73 14.30
CA VAL A 72 21.64 -10.90 14.34
C VAL A 72 21.95 -9.48 13.86
N LYS A 73 23.00 -8.85 14.38
CA LYS A 73 23.43 -7.49 13.98
C LYS A 73 23.78 -7.42 12.48
N GLY A 74 24.45 -8.46 11.95
CA GLY A 74 24.80 -8.57 10.54
C GLY A 74 23.59 -8.72 9.62
N TYR A 75 22.54 -9.43 10.08
CA TYR A 75 21.26 -9.51 9.35
C TYR A 75 20.60 -8.13 9.21
N PHE A 76 20.47 -7.37 10.30
CA PHE A 76 19.91 -6.02 10.25
C PHE A 76 20.76 -5.05 9.43
N LYS A 77 22.10 -5.16 9.50
CA LYS A 77 23.01 -4.36 8.68
C LYS A 77 22.81 -4.64 7.19
N ARG A 78 22.77 -5.92 6.77
CA ARG A 78 22.50 -6.30 5.37
C ARG A 78 21.13 -5.84 4.88
N LYS A 79 20.08 -5.98 5.70
CA LYS A 79 18.73 -5.50 5.36
C LYS A 79 18.69 -3.98 5.18
N LYS A 80 19.41 -3.23 6.03
CA LYS A 80 19.56 -1.78 5.88
C LYS A 80 20.35 -1.42 4.62
N GLN A 81 21.44 -2.13 4.36
CA GLN A 81 22.30 -1.90 3.21
C GLN A 81 21.59 -2.18 1.88
N LEU A 82 20.79 -3.25 1.80
CA LEU A 82 19.89 -3.53 0.68
C LEU A 82 18.89 -2.38 0.48
N LYS A 83 18.25 -1.91 1.56
CA LYS A 83 17.32 -0.77 1.48
C LYS A 83 18.00 0.52 1.00
N ASP A 84 19.21 0.80 1.50
CA ASP A 84 20.01 1.98 1.13
C ASP A 84 20.53 1.88 -0.32
N GLU A 85 20.88 0.69 -0.80
CA GLU A 85 21.30 0.42 -2.19
C GLU A 85 20.11 0.53 -3.16
N THR A 86 18.94 0.03 -2.80
CA THR A 86 17.69 0.24 -3.57
C THR A 86 17.37 1.73 -3.66
N MET A 87 17.45 2.48 -2.55
CA MET A 87 17.22 3.94 -2.54
C MET A 87 18.25 4.70 -3.39
N LYS A 88 19.53 4.32 -3.37
CA LYS A 88 20.58 4.97 -4.19
C LYS A 88 20.47 4.65 -5.69
N SER A 89 20.08 3.42 -6.04
CA SER A 89 19.77 3.03 -7.43
C SER A 89 18.64 3.89 -8.00
N ASP A 90 17.63 4.16 -7.18
CA ASP A 90 16.44 4.91 -7.56
C ASP A 90 16.68 6.43 -7.67
N SER A 91 17.63 7.01 -6.93
CA SER A 91 17.98 8.43 -7.03
C SER A 91 18.83 8.79 -8.25
N ASN A 92 19.47 7.80 -8.89
CA ASN A 92 20.37 8.00 -10.03
C ASN A 92 19.71 7.73 -11.39
N ARG A 93 18.44 7.29 -11.43
CA ARG A 93 17.69 7.10 -12.68
C ARG A 93 16.97 8.40 -13.03
N THR A 94 17.41 9.06 -14.11
CA THR A 94 16.57 10.04 -14.79
C THR A 94 15.29 9.34 -15.28
N PRO A 95 14.09 9.92 -15.07
CA PRO A 95 12.86 9.39 -15.64
C PRO A 95 13.04 9.24 -17.15
N ARG A 96 12.87 8.03 -17.67
CA ARG A 96 12.93 7.80 -19.12
C ARG A 96 11.60 8.22 -19.70
N TYR A 97 11.59 9.26 -20.52
CA TYR A 97 10.43 9.56 -21.34
C TYR A 97 10.25 8.43 -22.36
N CYS A 98 9.06 7.83 -22.36
CA CYS A 98 8.69 6.75 -23.27
C CYS A 98 7.43 7.18 -24.04
N PRO A 99 7.55 7.66 -25.28
CA PRO A 99 6.38 8.12 -26.05
C PRO A 99 5.47 6.96 -26.46
N ASP A 100 6.00 5.74 -26.56
CA ASP A 100 5.24 4.52 -26.81
C ASP A 100 5.97 3.34 -26.16
N LEU A 101 5.27 2.63 -25.27
CA LEU A 101 5.77 1.47 -24.51
C LEU A 101 6.36 0.40 -25.43
N PHE A 102 5.86 0.29 -26.66
CA PHE A 102 6.25 -0.73 -27.60
C PHE A 102 7.27 -0.28 -28.65
N SER A 103 7.53 1.03 -28.74
CA SER A 103 8.61 1.57 -29.58
C SER A 103 9.99 1.27 -29.00
N ASN A 104 10.07 0.93 -27.71
CA ASN A 104 11.29 0.45 -27.06
C ASN A 104 11.02 -0.84 -26.26
N PRO A 105 11.16 -2.03 -26.90
CA PRO A 105 10.80 -3.30 -26.28
C PRO A 105 11.66 -3.66 -25.06
N GLU A 106 12.82 -3.04 -24.87
CA GLU A 106 13.64 -3.28 -23.67
C GLU A 106 12.95 -2.84 -22.38
N ILE A 107 11.98 -1.91 -22.45
CA ILE A 107 11.22 -1.45 -21.27
C ILE A 107 10.38 -2.60 -20.68
N LEU A 108 9.87 -3.47 -21.53
CA LEU A 108 9.08 -4.65 -21.13
C LEU A 108 9.94 -5.91 -20.95
N SER A 109 11.25 -5.83 -21.19
CA SER A 109 12.13 -6.99 -21.06
C SER A 109 12.14 -7.51 -19.62
N GLY A 110 11.71 -8.75 -19.43
CA GLY A 110 11.61 -9.40 -18.12
C GLY A 110 10.33 -9.05 -17.34
N ILE A 111 9.47 -8.18 -17.88
CA ILE A 111 8.15 -7.90 -17.29
C ILE A 111 7.18 -9.03 -17.65
N ARG A 112 6.52 -9.58 -16.64
CA ARG A 112 5.52 -10.65 -16.76
C ARG A 112 4.15 -10.22 -16.26
N LEU A 113 4.09 -9.15 -15.47
CA LEU A 113 2.87 -8.61 -14.89
C LEU A 113 2.86 -7.08 -15.02
N VAL A 114 1.72 -6.54 -15.45
CA VAL A 114 1.43 -5.11 -15.40
C VAL A 114 0.24 -4.88 -14.50
N ILE A 115 0.42 -4.00 -13.51
CA ILE A 115 -0.63 -3.58 -12.57
C ILE A 115 -1.01 -2.15 -12.93
N PHE A 116 -2.22 -1.96 -13.41
CA PHE A 116 -2.74 -0.64 -13.77
C PHE A 116 -3.52 -0.02 -12.61
N ASP A 117 -3.41 1.29 -12.42
CA ASP A 117 -4.52 2.04 -11.84
C ASP A 117 -5.70 2.10 -12.82
N PHE A 118 -6.88 2.51 -12.34
CA PHE A 118 -8.07 2.65 -13.16
C PHE A 118 -8.37 4.11 -13.54
N ASP A 119 -8.52 5.02 -12.58
CA ASP A 119 -9.07 6.35 -12.80
C ASP A 119 -8.00 7.32 -13.28
N GLY A 120 -8.09 7.79 -14.53
CA GLY A 120 -7.02 8.60 -15.12
C GLY A 120 -5.93 7.76 -15.81
N THR A 121 -5.98 6.43 -15.67
CA THR A 121 -5.05 5.50 -16.32
C THR A 121 -5.73 4.67 -17.40
N LEU A 122 -6.71 3.83 -17.04
CA LEU A 122 -7.48 3.03 -18.00
C LEU A 122 -8.78 3.73 -18.39
N GLY A 123 -9.53 4.21 -17.40
CA GLY A 123 -10.81 4.87 -17.57
C GLY A 123 -10.71 6.39 -17.45
N ASP A 124 -11.26 7.09 -18.44
CA ASP A 124 -11.55 8.52 -18.37
C ASP A 124 -12.82 8.74 -17.55
N SER A 125 -12.61 8.90 -16.24
CA SER A 125 -13.66 9.00 -15.22
C SER A 125 -13.71 10.38 -14.54
N GLN A 126 -12.81 11.29 -14.89
CA GLN A 126 -12.62 12.58 -14.22
C GLN A 126 -13.92 13.38 -14.18
N LYS A 127 -14.63 13.45 -15.30
CA LYS A 127 -15.90 14.18 -15.39
C LYS A 127 -16.95 13.62 -14.44
N LEU A 128 -17.14 12.29 -14.43
CA LEU A 128 -18.11 11.64 -13.55
C LEU A 128 -17.77 11.84 -12.07
N ILE A 129 -16.49 11.69 -11.70
CA ILE A 129 -16.04 11.87 -10.31
C ILE A 129 -16.28 13.31 -9.88
N THR A 130 -15.81 14.29 -10.66
CA THR A 130 -15.96 15.71 -10.30
C THR A 130 -17.41 16.18 -10.30
N ASP A 131 -18.25 15.72 -11.24
CA ASP A 131 -19.70 15.98 -11.23
C ASP A 131 -20.39 15.40 -10.00
N THR A 132 -19.91 14.27 -9.49
CA THR A 132 -20.46 13.63 -8.29
C THR A 132 -20.00 14.38 -7.04
N MET A 133 -18.71 14.73 -6.93
CA MET A 133 -18.18 15.50 -5.80
C MET A 133 -18.89 16.85 -5.65
N LEU A 134 -19.06 17.60 -6.73
CA LEU A 134 -19.75 18.89 -6.70
C LEU A 134 -21.21 18.74 -6.25
N ALA A 135 -21.91 17.71 -6.71
CA ALA A 135 -23.28 17.42 -6.28
C ALA A 135 -23.36 16.99 -4.80
N THR A 136 -22.36 16.27 -4.29
CA THR A 136 -22.25 15.96 -2.85
C THR A 136 -22.06 17.23 -2.02
N ILE A 137 -21.13 18.10 -2.43
CA ILE A 137 -20.84 19.38 -1.77
C ILE A 137 -22.12 20.24 -1.72
N GLU A 138 -22.84 20.33 -2.83
CA GLU A 138 -24.10 21.06 -2.92
C GLU A 138 -25.18 20.44 -2.01
N ARG A 139 -25.39 19.12 -2.07
CA ARG A 139 -26.41 18.42 -1.27
C ARG A 139 -26.20 18.54 0.23
N LEU A 140 -24.94 18.60 0.68
CA LEU A 140 -24.57 18.76 2.08
C LEU A 140 -24.40 20.24 2.50
N ASN A 141 -24.69 21.20 1.61
CA ASN A 141 -24.54 22.64 1.85
C ASN A 141 -23.12 23.03 2.32
N LEU A 142 -22.11 22.36 1.78
CA LEU A 142 -20.70 22.62 2.10
C LEU A 142 -20.16 23.79 1.27
N PRO A 143 -19.03 24.42 1.68
CA PRO A 143 -18.40 25.48 0.89
C PRO A 143 -18.06 25.00 -0.53
N MET A 144 -18.67 25.61 -1.54
CA MET A 144 -18.45 25.24 -2.94
C MET A 144 -16.98 25.27 -3.32
N ARG A 145 -16.58 24.33 -4.18
CA ARG A 145 -15.24 24.17 -4.76
C ARG A 145 -15.31 24.21 -6.29
N SER A 146 -14.18 24.51 -6.92
CA SER A 146 -14.03 24.40 -8.36
C SER A 146 -13.89 22.94 -8.81
N ARG A 147 -14.17 22.68 -10.08
CA ARG A 147 -13.97 21.35 -10.68
C ARG A 147 -12.50 20.94 -10.65
N GLU A 148 -11.62 21.91 -10.84
CA GLU A 148 -10.17 21.75 -10.83
C GLU A 148 -9.67 21.34 -9.44
N GLU A 149 -10.21 21.94 -8.37
CA GLU A 149 -9.90 21.51 -7.00
C GLU A 149 -10.36 20.08 -6.74
N CYS A 150 -11.57 19.70 -7.16
CA CYS A 150 -12.03 18.32 -7.06
C CYS A 150 -11.15 17.36 -7.86
N ALA A 151 -10.77 17.71 -9.10
CA ALA A 151 -9.96 16.86 -9.97
C ALA A 151 -8.59 16.51 -9.35
N ARG A 152 -7.94 17.45 -8.66
CA ARG A 152 -6.64 17.21 -7.98
C ARG A 152 -6.72 16.20 -6.84
N THR A 153 -7.92 15.85 -6.38
CA THR A 153 -8.12 14.87 -5.32
C THR A 153 -8.31 13.45 -5.87
N ILE A 154 -8.45 13.29 -7.19
CA ILE A 154 -8.59 11.98 -7.82
C ILE A 154 -7.32 11.16 -7.57
N GLY A 155 -7.50 9.91 -7.16
CA GLY A 155 -6.44 9.00 -6.72
C GLY A 155 -6.37 8.82 -5.20
N LEU A 156 -6.81 9.83 -4.42
CA LEU A 156 -6.93 9.73 -2.97
C LEU A 156 -8.07 8.79 -2.55
N PRO A 157 -8.02 8.24 -1.32
CA PRO A 157 -9.19 7.62 -0.70
C PRO A 157 -10.36 8.61 -0.60
N LEU A 158 -11.59 8.15 -0.89
CA LEU A 158 -12.77 9.03 -1.03
C LEU A 158 -12.97 10.03 0.12
N LYS A 159 -12.74 9.62 1.37
CA LYS A 159 -12.85 10.52 2.54
C LYS A 159 -11.81 11.65 2.49
N GLU A 160 -10.59 11.30 2.12
CA GLU A 160 -9.47 12.24 1.98
C GLU A 160 -9.69 13.20 0.80
N CYS A 161 -10.43 12.78 -0.23
CA CYS A 161 -10.81 13.68 -1.32
C CYS A 161 -11.59 14.90 -0.81
N PHE A 162 -12.50 14.71 0.14
CA PHE A 162 -13.28 15.83 0.69
C PHE A 162 -12.49 16.60 1.76
N SER A 163 -11.85 15.90 2.71
CA SER A 163 -11.15 16.55 3.82
C SER A 163 -9.89 17.31 3.41
N SER A 164 -9.29 17.00 2.26
CA SER A 164 -8.14 17.73 1.70
C SER A 164 -8.48 19.10 1.12
N ILE A 165 -9.73 19.32 0.67
CA ILE A 165 -10.17 20.57 0.02
C ILE A 165 -11.17 21.37 0.86
N ILE A 166 -11.80 20.74 1.86
CA ILE A 166 -12.73 21.36 2.80
C ILE A 166 -12.36 20.87 4.21
N PRO A 167 -11.97 21.76 5.14
CA PRO A 167 -11.75 21.39 6.54
C PRO A 167 -13.03 20.81 7.16
N MET A 168 -12.95 19.60 7.69
CA MET A 168 -14.10 18.88 8.27
C MET A 168 -13.64 17.82 9.29
N SER A 169 -14.58 17.30 10.10
CA SER A 169 -14.31 16.16 10.98
C SER A 169 -14.36 14.82 10.22
N ASP A 170 -13.86 13.75 10.85
CA ASP A 170 -13.91 12.40 10.27
C ASP A 170 -15.35 11.92 10.03
N GLU A 171 -16.28 12.29 10.93
CA GLU A 171 -17.70 11.97 10.77
C GLU A 171 -18.33 12.69 9.56
N GLN A 172 -17.97 13.96 9.34
CA GLN A 172 -18.41 14.70 8.15
C GLN A 172 -17.83 14.11 6.86
N ALA A 173 -16.58 13.65 6.89
CA ALA A 173 -15.95 12.99 5.76
C ALA A 173 -16.61 11.63 5.44
N GLU A 174 -17.07 10.90 6.46
CA GLU A 174 -17.89 9.69 6.29
C GLU A 174 -19.23 10.03 5.62
N GLU A 175 -19.94 11.04 6.12
CA GLU A 175 -21.21 11.48 5.54
C GLU A 175 -21.05 11.90 4.06
N CYS A 176 -19.95 12.60 3.74
CA CYS A 176 -19.60 12.93 2.36
C CYS A 176 -19.42 11.67 1.50
N ALA A 177 -18.71 10.66 2.00
CA ALA A 177 -18.48 9.40 1.29
C ALA A 177 -19.78 8.60 1.07
N GLU A 178 -20.69 8.60 2.04
CA GLU A 178 -22.00 7.97 1.93
C GLU A 178 -22.85 8.66 0.85
N VAL A 179 -23.02 9.99 0.95
CA VAL A 179 -23.81 10.78 -0.02
C VAL A 179 -23.19 10.74 -1.41
N TYR A 180 -21.86 10.79 -1.52
CA TYR A 180 -21.16 10.58 -2.78
C TYR A 180 -21.51 9.23 -3.39
N SER A 181 -21.47 8.16 -2.60
CA SER A 181 -21.76 6.82 -3.09
C SER A 181 -23.20 6.68 -3.60
N GLU A 182 -24.17 7.32 -2.94
CA GLU A 182 -25.55 7.40 -3.42
C GLU A 182 -25.64 8.08 -4.79
N ILE A 183 -25.09 9.29 -4.90
CA ILE A 183 -25.14 10.09 -6.14
C ILE A 183 -24.37 9.38 -7.26
N PHE A 184 -23.21 8.82 -6.95
CA PHE A 184 -22.37 8.09 -7.90
C PHE A 184 -23.14 6.90 -8.48
N ASN A 185 -23.85 6.12 -7.65
CA ASN A 185 -24.63 4.98 -8.12
C ASN A 185 -25.74 5.38 -9.11
N VAL A 186 -26.31 6.57 -8.97
CA VAL A 186 -27.33 7.10 -9.89
C VAL A 186 -26.69 7.64 -11.18
N LYS A 187 -25.56 8.35 -11.07
CA LYS A 187 -24.87 8.96 -12.22
C LYS A 187 -24.03 7.97 -13.03
N ASN A 188 -23.58 6.87 -12.42
CA ASN A 188 -22.76 5.85 -13.06
C ASN A 188 -23.59 4.89 -13.92
N VAL A 189 -24.13 5.46 -15.01
CA VAL A 189 -24.85 4.77 -16.07
C VAL A 189 -23.89 4.30 -17.15
N PRO A 190 -24.26 3.27 -17.95
CA PRO A 190 -23.42 2.82 -19.07
C PRO A 190 -23.01 3.97 -19.99
N GLY A 191 -21.71 4.06 -20.30
CA GLY A 191 -21.13 5.13 -21.11
C GLY A 191 -20.74 6.41 -20.35
N ALA A 192 -20.99 6.51 -19.04
CA ALA A 192 -20.54 7.64 -18.23
C ALA A 192 -19.02 7.66 -18.02
N VAL A 193 -18.37 6.49 -18.11
CA VAL A 193 -16.92 6.32 -18.14
C VAL A 193 -16.59 5.63 -19.46
N THR A 194 -15.52 6.09 -20.11
CA THR A 194 -14.96 5.45 -21.32
C THR A 194 -13.49 5.15 -21.08
N VAL A 195 -12.91 4.25 -21.88
CA VAL A 195 -11.46 4.03 -21.84
C VAL A 195 -10.74 5.16 -22.58
N PHE A 196 -9.53 5.51 -22.14
CA PHE A 196 -8.70 6.44 -22.90
C PHE A 196 -8.34 5.90 -24.30
N PRO A 197 -8.10 6.77 -25.29
CA PRO A 197 -7.62 6.36 -26.60
C PRO A 197 -6.36 5.48 -26.49
N GLY A 198 -6.34 4.35 -27.21
CA GLY A 198 -5.21 3.42 -27.24
C GLY A 198 -5.12 2.43 -26.07
N VAL A 199 -5.99 2.53 -25.04
CA VAL A 199 -5.99 1.57 -23.91
C VAL A 199 -6.28 0.15 -24.38
N ILE A 200 -7.35 -0.07 -25.15
CA ILE A 200 -7.72 -1.42 -25.62
C ILE A 200 -6.60 -2.01 -26.50
N GLU A 201 -6.07 -1.24 -27.44
CA GLU A 201 -4.95 -1.67 -28.29
C GLU A 201 -3.72 -2.06 -27.45
N THR A 202 -3.41 -1.28 -26.41
CA THR A 202 -2.29 -1.55 -25.50
C THR A 202 -2.50 -2.86 -24.75
N LEU A 203 -3.69 -3.08 -24.20
CA LEU A 203 -4.02 -4.32 -23.48
C LEU A 203 -3.97 -5.54 -24.43
N GLU A 204 -4.45 -5.42 -25.67
CA GLU A 204 -4.34 -6.47 -26.69
C GLU A 204 -2.89 -6.83 -26.98
N ARG A 205 -2.04 -5.83 -27.17
CA ARG A 205 -0.61 -6.04 -27.46
C ARG A 205 0.13 -6.67 -26.29
N LEU A 206 -0.15 -6.26 -25.06
CA LEU A 206 0.42 -6.90 -23.86
C LEU A 206 -0.07 -8.33 -23.71
N SER A 207 -1.37 -8.57 -23.93
CA SER A 207 -1.94 -9.92 -23.89
C SER A 207 -1.32 -10.84 -24.95
N ALA A 208 -1.10 -10.35 -26.17
CA ALA A 208 -0.44 -11.09 -27.25
C ALA A 208 1.02 -11.46 -26.93
N GLN A 209 1.68 -10.73 -26.02
CA GLN A 209 3.01 -11.06 -25.49
C GLN A 209 2.97 -12.02 -24.30
N GLY A 210 1.77 -12.45 -23.84
CA GLY A 210 1.59 -13.31 -22.69
C GLY A 210 1.80 -12.61 -21.35
N ILE A 211 1.80 -11.28 -21.32
CA ILE A 211 1.94 -10.49 -20.10
C ILE A 211 0.60 -10.51 -19.35
N LEU A 212 0.65 -10.86 -18.06
CA LEU A 212 -0.51 -10.84 -17.18
C LEU A 212 -0.84 -9.40 -16.81
N MET A 213 -2.14 -9.12 -16.62
CA MET A 213 -2.62 -7.79 -16.31
C MET A 213 -3.64 -7.81 -15.18
N SER A 214 -3.50 -6.84 -14.27
CA SER A 214 -4.40 -6.64 -13.14
C SER A 214 -4.67 -5.16 -12.88
N ILE A 215 -5.69 -4.86 -12.07
CA ILE A 215 -5.98 -3.50 -11.63
C ILE A 215 -5.75 -3.36 -10.12
N ALA A 216 -5.16 -2.25 -9.69
CA ALA A 216 -5.12 -1.81 -8.29
C ALA A 216 -5.65 -0.37 -8.20
N SER A 217 -6.85 -0.17 -7.66
CA SER A 217 -7.54 1.13 -7.65
C SER A 217 -8.05 1.53 -6.27
N SER A 218 -8.21 2.84 -6.04
CA SER A 218 -8.84 3.43 -4.85
C SER A 218 -10.39 3.38 -4.89
N ARG A 219 -10.99 2.83 -5.96
CA ARG A 219 -12.44 2.56 -6.05
C ARG A 219 -12.87 1.41 -5.13
N SER A 220 -14.17 1.31 -4.85
CA SER A 220 -14.74 0.10 -4.25
C SER A 220 -14.81 -1.05 -5.25
N HIS A 221 -14.68 -2.28 -4.74
CA HIS A 221 -14.62 -3.51 -5.54
C HIS A 221 -15.83 -3.66 -6.43
N ARG A 222 -17.03 -3.44 -5.87
CA ARG A 222 -18.29 -3.49 -6.61
C ARG A 222 -18.30 -2.57 -7.83
N THR A 223 -17.86 -1.32 -7.66
CA THR A 223 -17.87 -0.34 -8.74
C THR A 223 -16.81 -0.66 -9.79
N LEU A 224 -15.61 -1.06 -9.34
CA LEU A 224 -14.51 -1.40 -10.24
C LEU A 224 -14.83 -2.64 -11.09
N ALA A 225 -15.38 -3.69 -10.47
CA ALA A 225 -15.80 -4.90 -11.18
C ALA A 225 -16.87 -4.60 -12.23
N LYS A 226 -17.88 -3.78 -11.89
CA LYS A 226 -18.91 -3.34 -12.84
C LYS A 226 -18.30 -2.62 -14.05
N LEU A 227 -17.41 -1.65 -13.82
CA LEU A 227 -16.77 -0.88 -14.89
C LEU A 227 -15.86 -1.74 -15.76
N LYS A 228 -15.13 -2.69 -15.16
CA LYS A 228 -14.31 -3.66 -15.89
C LYS A 228 -15.14 -4.45 -16.90
N ASP A 229 -16.34 -4.89 -16.51
CA ASP A 229 -17.24 -5.64 -17.40
C ASP A 229 -17.88 -4.73 -18.46
N GLU A 230 -18.36 -3.55 -18.08
CA GLU A 230 -18.99 -2.59 -19.01
C GLU A 230 -18.02 -2.08 -20.09
N LEU A 231 -16.74 -1.97 -19.76
CA LEU A 231 -15.68 -1.53 -20.67
C LEU A 231 -15.00 -2.68 -21.42
N ASP A 232 -15.53 -3.91 -21.30
CA ASP A 232 -14.97 -5.12 -21.93
C ASP A 232 -13.48 -5.34 -21.59
N LEU A 233 -13.07 -5.02 -20.36
CA LEU A 233 -11.69 -5.24 -19.89
C LEU A 233 -11.49 -6.66 -19.36
N SER A 234 -12.58 -7.39 -19.12
CA SER A 234 -12.58 -8.73 -18.55
C SER A 234 -11.84 -9.79 -19.38
N LYS A 235 -11.67 -9.56 -20.68
CA LYS A 235 -10.86 -10.41 -21.57
C LYS A 235 -9.35 -10.29 -21.34
N TYR A 236 -8.87 -9.20 -20.75
CA TYR A 236 -7.44 -8.96 -20.51
C TYR A 236 -7.07 -9.01 -19.03
N ILE A 237 -7.97 -8.55 -18.18
CA ILE A 237 -7.70 -8.32 -16.76
C ILE A 237 -8.31 -9.44 -15.93
N THR A 238 -7.45 -10.26 -15.33
CA THR A 238 -7.87 -11.49 -14.62
C THR A 238 -7.94 -11.33 -13.10
N TYR A 239 -7.35 -10.26 -12.56
CA TYR A 239 -7.35 -9.97 -11.13
C TYR A 239 -7.52 -8.47 -10.87
N LEU A 240 -8.24 -8.13 -9.80
CA LEU A 240 -8.45 -6.76 -9.37
C LEU A 240 -8.33 -6.65 -7.84
N ILE A 241 -7.72 -5.55 -7.40
CA ILE A 241 -7.66 -5.11 -6.01
C ILE A 241 -8.28 -3.72 -5.93
N ALA A 242 -9.27 -3.58 -5.06
CA ALA A 242 -9.98 -2.34 -4.77
C ALA A 242 -9.64 -1.82 -3.37
N ALA A 243 -10.16 -0.64 -3.02
CA ALA A 243 -9.89 0.02 -1.74
C ALA A 243 -10.41 -0.75 -0.52
N ASP A 244 -11.49 -1.51 -0.68
CA ASP A 244 -12.10 -2.36 0.34
C ASP A 244 -11.41 -3.75 0.46
N ASP A 245 -10.50 -4.09 -0.46
CA ASP A 245 -9.73 -5.32 -0.41
C ASP A 245 -8.44 -5.18 0.42
N VAL A 246 -8.09 -3.97 0.88
CA VAL A 246 -6.83 -3.65 1.58
C VAL A 246 -7.05 -2.84 2.85
N VAL A 247 -6.13 -2.98 3.80
CA VAL A 247 -6.13 -2.17 5.03
C VAL A 247 -5.31 -0.89 4.82
N GLU A 248 -4.08 -1.05 4.33
CA GLU A 248 -3.17 0.05 4.01
C GLU A 248 -3.39 0.48 2.56
N LYS A 249 -3.97 1.67 2.38
CA LYS A 249 -4.30 2.24 1.06
C LYS A 249 -3.09 2.89 0.40
N LYS A 250 -3.21 3.21 -0.90
CA LYS A 250 -2.18 3.99 -1.62
C LYS A 250 -1.78 5.23 -0.81
N PRO A 251 -0.49 5.58 -0.70
CA PRO A 251 0.66 5.03 -1.43
C PRO A 251 1.31 3.78 -0.79
N ALA A 252 0.66 3.10 0.16
CA ALA A 252 1.17 1.86 0.71
C ALA A 252 1.18 0.74 -0.34
N ALA A 253 2.11 -0.21 -0.18
CA ALA A 253 2.37 -1.26 -1.16
C ALA A 253 1.39 -2.44 -1.13
N GLU A 254 0.40 -2.46 -0.22
CA GLU A 254 -0.40 -3.65 0.08
C GLU A 254 -1.10 -4.23 -1.16
N SER A 255 -1.72 -3.39 -1.98
CA SER A 255 -2.41 -3.83 -3.21
C SER A 255 -1.46 -4.53 -4.19
N VAL A 256 -0.26 -3.97 -4.36
CA VAL A 256 0.77 -4.57 -5.23
C VAL A 256 1.27 -5.88 -4.64
N LEU A 257 1.59 -5.93 -3.35
CA LEU A 257 2.09 -7.14 -2.69
C LEU A 257 1.07 -8.29 -2.72
N LYS A 258 -0.22 -8.00 -2.53
CA LYS A 258 -1.30 -8.99 -2.70
C LYS A 258 -1.37 -9.51 -4.13
N THR A 259 -1.25 -8.63 -5.11
CA THR A 259 -1.24 -8.99 -6.54
C THR A 259 -0.03 -9.88 -6.89
N LEU A 260 1.18 -9.51 -6.43
CA LEU A 260 2.38 -10.32 -6.61
C LEU A 260 2.21 -11.73 -6.01
N SER A 261 1.65 -11.81 -4.81
CA SER A 261 1.36 -13.09 -4.16
C SER A 261 0.30 -13.92 -4.89
N HIS A 262 -0.72 -13.27 -5.49
CA HIS A 262 -1.77 -13.96 -6.24
C HIS A 262 -1.19 -14.64 -7.49
N PHE A 263 -0.34 -13.95 -8.23
CA PHE A 263 0.27 -14.50 -9.46
C PHE A 263 1.57 -15.26 -9.23
N ASN A 264 2.13 -15.24 -8.01
CA ASN A 264 3.44 -15.78 -7.68
C ASN A 264 4.55 -15.22 -8.60
N ILE A 265 4.60 -13.88 -8.69
CA ILE A 265 5.54 -13.11 -9.50
C ILE A 265 6.38 -12.21 -8.60
N GLU A 266 7.66 -12.05 -8.94
CA GLU A 266 8.57 -11.19 -8.19
C GLU A 266 8.41 -9.71 -8.57
N ALA A 267 8.73 -8.80 -7.63
CA ALA A 267 8.53 -7.37 -7.84
C ALA A 267 9.31 -6.82 -9.06
N HIS A 268 10.52 -7.34 -9.32
CA HIS A 268 11.35 -6.92 -10.46
C HIS A 268 10.82 -7.40 -11.82
N GLU A 269 9.88 -8.35 -11.86
CA GLU A 269 9.18 -8.80 -13.07
C GLU A 269 7.85 -8.04 -13.29
N THR A 270 7.60 -6.98 -12.50
CA THR A 270 6.31 -6.29 -12.45
C THR A 270 6.45 -4.81 -12.73
N LEU A 271 5.53 -4.27 -13.53
CA LEU A 271 5.39 -2.85 -13.83
C LEU A 271 4.07 -2.31 -13.26
N VAL A 272 4.13 -1.29 -12.42
CA VAL A 272 2.95 -0.52 -11.96
C VAL A 272 2.78 0.71 -12.85
N VAL A 273 1.59 0.90 -13.38
CA VAL A 273 1.23 2.01 -14.27
C VAL A 273 0.14 2.85 -13.63
N GLY A 274 0.33 4.16 -13.54
CA GLY A 274 -0.65 5.09 -12.97
C GLY A 274 -0.43 6.53 -13.41
N ASP A 275 -1.40 7.39 -13.18
CA ASP A 275 -1.34 8.82 -13.51
C ASP A 275 -0.95 9.69 -12.31
N THR A 276 -1.04 9.18 -11.08
CA THR A 276 -0.79 9.97 -9.88
C THR A 276 0.54 9.61 -9.20
N GLU A 277 1.07 10.53 -8.39
CA GLU A 277 2.24 10.24 -7.55
C GLU A 277 2.00 9.07 -6.60
N PHE A 278 0.76 8.85 -6.16
CA PHE A 278 0.40 7.77 -5.25
C PHE A 278 0.61 6.39 -5.88
N ASP A 279 0.37 6.25 -7.18
CA ASP A 279 0.60 5.01 -7.93
C ASP A 279 2.09 4.69 -8.03
N ILE A 280 2.88 5.72 -8.35
CA ILE A 280 4.33 5.59 -8.46
C ILE A 280 4.93 5.26 -7.10
N LEU A 281 4.49 5.92 -6.03
CA LEU A 281 4.94 5.61 -4.67
C LEU A 281 4.49 4.20 -4.24
N MET A 282 3.27 3.78 -4.56
CA MET A 282 2.78 2.41 -4.30
C MET A 282 3.68 1.36 -4.96
N GLY A 283 3.98 1.52 -6.24
CA GLY A 283 4.85 0.58 -6.96
C GLY A 283 6.29 0.58 -6.44
N ARG A 284 6.85 1.76 -6.14
CA ARG A 284 8.21 1.88 -5.56
C ARG A 284 8.31 1.27 -4.17
N ASN A 285 7.29 1.49 -3.32
CA ASN A 285 7.22 0.90 -1.98
C ASN A 285 7.14 -0.63 -2.03
N ALA A 286 6.59 -1.19 -3.11
CA ALA A 286 6.58 -2.64 -3.37
C ALA A 286 7.87 -3.17 -4.01
N GLY A 287 8.79 -2.29 -4.43
CA GLY A 287 10.03 -2.68 -5.13
C GLY A 287 9.84 -3.04 -6.61
N THR A 288 8.72 -2.60 -7.22
CA THR A 288 8.40 -2.85 -8.63
C THR A 288 8.96 -1.77 -9.56
N HIS A 289 8.95 -2.02 -10.87
CA HIS A 289 9.09 -0.95 -11.86
C HIS A 289 7.84 -0.07 -11.86
N THR A 290 7.99 1.20 -12.21
CA THR A 290 6.86 2.15 -12.27
C THR A 290 6.87 2.94 -13.57
N CYS A 291 5.68 3.26 -14.08
CA CYS A 291 5.45 4.09 -15.26
C CYS A 291 4.33 5.08 -14.96
N GLY A 292 4.64 6.37 -15.09
CA GLY A 292 3.68 7.45 -14.97
C GLY A 292 3.09 7.81 -16.33
N VAL A 293 1.77 7.90 -16.43
CA VAL A 293 1.10 8.46 -17.61
C VAL A 293 0.74 9.93 -17.36
N THR A 294 0.82 10.76 -18.39
CA THR A 294 0.65 12.23 -18.26
C THR A 294 -0.68 12.74 -18.85
N TYR A 295 -1.58 11.84 -19.24
CA TYR A 295 -2.89 12.19 -19.80
C TYR A 295 -4.01 12.14 -18.76
N GLY A 296 -3.72 11.66 -17.55
CA GLY A 296 -4.66 11.53 -16.45
C GLY A 296 -4.77 12.81 -15.61
N ASN A 297 -4.84 12.64 -14.29
CA ASN A 297 -5.17 13.72 -13.34
C ASN A 297 -3.96 14.32 -12.61
N GLY A 298 -2.78 13.66 -12.66
CA GLY A 298 -1.57 14.01 -11.92
C GLY A 298 -0.50 14.76 -12.70
#